data_AF-A0A8C1JXY7-F1
#
_entry.id   AF-A0A8C1JXY7-F1
#
_cell.length_a   1.000
_cell.length_b   1.000
_cell.length_c   1.000
_cell.angle_alpha   90.00
_cell.angle_beta   90.00
_cell.angle_gamma   90.00
#
_symmetry.space_group_name_H-M   'P 1'
#
loop_
_entity.id
_entity.type
_entity.pdbx_description
1 polymer ?
#
loop_
_entity_poly.entity_id
_entity_poly.type
_entity_poly.pdbx_seq_one_letter_code
_entity_poly.pdbx_strand_id
1 'polypeptide(L)'
;MAASIQRIGIIICRTFPVILQRNIQTQVGWLVGYRHNILIDVFIYIYKVYKYVCCCPLISRANNLNQHKGQITRLVLQRIRDWKITAPVLRLNFRALSSSSSSSSSADVTESPEVLSRYSDRPWEYSESEEYTERYGSKPVWSNYRRNHKGGVPPQKTRKTCIRGDKICGNPCPICRDPNIIVHYKNVNLLQQFISPQTGIVYDSTRTGVCMKQQKLLNKAIETARDCGKLTLVFIVISANDYSNTHGAVSATPAPSSLRSGELWYPWYGSIKPDERELARVKRIYKDFLKPHV
;
A
#
# COMPACT_ATOMS: atom_id res chain seq x y z
N MET A 1 19.47 -25.96 33.79
CA MET A 1 19.79 -25.40 32.45
C MET A 1 18.60 -24.73 31.75
N ALA A 2 17.37 -25.25 31.83
CA ALA A 2 16.19 -24.61 31.21
C ALA A 2 15.82 -23.22 31.76
N ALA A 3 15.99 -22.97 33.07
CA ALA A 3 15.68 -21.68 33.69
C ALA A 3 16.65 -20.54 33.33
N SER A 4 17.87 -20.87 32.89
CA SER A 4 18.91 -19.87 32.54
C SER A 4 18.74 -19.33 31.11
N ILE A 5 18.17 -20.14 30.22
CA ILE A 5 17.90 -19.78 28.82
C ILE A 5 16.70 -18.83 28.73
N GLN A 6 15.68 -19.01 29.58
CA GLN A 6 14.56 -18.08 29.69
C GLN A 6 14.98 -16.68 30.17
N ARG A 7 15.94 -16.59 31.10
CA ARG A 7 16.45 -15.29 31.58
C ARG A 7 17.27 -14.54 30.51
N ILE A 8 18.03 -15.25 29.68
CA ILE A 8 18.81 -14.64 28.58
C ILE A 8 17.89 -14.16 27.45
N GLY A 9 16.84 -14.92 27.12
CA GLY A 9 15.83 -14.51 26.13
C GLY A 9 15.07 -13.24 26.54
N ILE A 10 14.78 -13.06 27.83
CA ILE A 10 14.09 -11.86 28.35
C ILE A 10 14.99 -10.62 28.32
N ILE A 11 16.30 -10.77 28.55
CA ILE A 11 17.26 -9.65 28.52
C ILE A 11 17.48 -9.15 27.09
N ILE A 12 17.54 -10.06 26.11
CA ILE A 12 17.68 -9.70 24.68
C ILE A 12 16.39 -9.04 24.17
N CYS A 13 15.21 -9.51 24.54
CA CYS A 13 13.94 -8.86 24.16
C CYS A 13 13.72 -7.47 24.78
N ARG A 14 14.34 -7.16 25.93
CA ARG A 14 14.19 -5.85 26.60
C ARG A 14 15.23 -4.80 26.21
N THR A 15 16.41 -5.21 25.76
CA THR A 15 17.50 -4.27 25.38
C THR A 15 17.49 -3.91 23.90
N PHE A 16 17.00 -4.81 23.02
CA PHE A 16 16.95 -4.57 21.58
C PHE A 16 15.98 -3.45 21.12
N PRO A 17 14.79 -3.25 21.73
CA PRO A 17 13.90 -2.15 21.36
C PRO A 17 14.53 -0.78 21.60
N VAL A 18 15.32 -0.63 22.67
CA VAL A 18 15.94 0.65 23.08
C VAL A 18 17.12 1.03 22.17
N ILE A 19 17.89 0.05 21.71
CA ILE A 19 18.99 0.26 20.75
C ILE A 19 18.45 0.56 19.35
N LEU A 20 17.33 -0.06 18.97
CA LEU A 20 16.64 0.21 17.71
C LEU A 20 15.99 1.62 17.71
N GLN A 21 15.40 2.05 18.83
CA GLN A 21 14.85 3.40 18.99
C GLN A 21 15.90 4.50 18.85
N ARG A 22 17.09 4.31 19.45
CA ARG A 22 18.19 5.28 19.36
C ARG A 22 18.74 5.44 17.94
N ASN A 23 18.79 4.35 17.15
CA ASN A 23 19.25 4.40 15.76
C ASN A 23 18.19 4.91 14.77
N ILE A 24 16.89 4.77 15.09
CA ILE A 24 15.81 5.36 14.30
C ILE A 24 15.79 6.88 14.53
N GLN A 25 15.99 7.37 15.75
CA GLN A 25 16.02 8.82 16.02
C GLN A 25 17.21 9.55 15.36
N THR A 26 18.37 8.91 15.19
CA THR A 26 19.52 9.54 14.51
C THR A 26 19.41 9.55 12.98
N GLN A 27 18.49 8.77 12.39
CA GLN A 27 18.27 8.71 10.95
C GLN A 27 17.02 9.48 10.47
N VAL A 28 16.14 9.91 11.38
CA VAL A 28 14.90 10.65 11.03
C VAL A 28 15.13 12.18 10.93
N GLY A 29 16.36 12.67 11.14
CA GLY A 29 16.72 14.08 10.98
C GLY A 29 16.82 14.59 9.53
N TRP A 30 16.72 13.71 8.53
CA TRP A 30 16.76 14.08 7.12
C TRP A 30 15.73 13.25 6.34
N LEU A 31 14.46 13.66 6.39
CA LEU A 31 13.45 13.47 5.34
C LEU A 31 12.09 13.93 5.87
N VAL A 32 11.90 15.26 5.88
CA VAL A 32 10.55 15.82 5.80
C VAL A 32 10.01 15.43 4.42
N GLY A 33 9.04 14.52 4.41
CA GLY A 33 8.12 14.34 3.30
C GLY A 33 8.40 13.19 2.33
N TYR A 34 8.42 11.92 2.75
CA TYR A 34 8.13 10.80 1.84
C TYR A 34 7.51 9.57 2.54
N ARG A 35 6.25 9.30 2.18
CA ARG A 35 5.46 8.05 2.18
C ARG A 35 5.64 7.00 3.30
N HIS A 36 4.52 6.77 3.99
CA HIS A 36 4.17 5.68 4.94
C HIS A 36 4.52 4.22 4.53
N ASN A 37 4.99 3.98 3.30
CA ASN A 37 5.32 2.64 2.78
C ASN A 37 6.74 2.16 3.13
N ILE A 38 7.70 3.07 3.35
CA ILE A 38 9.10 2.69 3.64
C ILE A 38 9.24 2.06 5.02
N LEU A 39 8.49 2.57 6.01
CA LEU A 39 8.47 2.03 7.37
C LEU A 39 7.96 0.58 7.42
N ILE A 40 7.00 0.22 6.55
CA ILE A 40 6.44 -1.12 6.47
C ILE A 40 7.45 -2.10 5.86
N ASP A 41 8.16 -1.69 4.81
CA ASP A 41 9.18 -2.52 4.17
C ASP A 41 10.39 -2.78 5.09
N VAL A 42 10.80 -1.78 5.88
CA VAL A 42 11.85 -1.95 6.90
C VAL A 42 11.38 -2.89 8.00
N PHE A 43 10.12 -2.81 8.43
CA PHE A 43 9.56 -3.71 9.43
C PHE A 43 9.49 -5.16 8.94
N ILE A 44 9.07 -5.37 7.69
CA ILE A 44 9.02 -6.69 7.05
C ILE A 44 10.44 -7.26 6.88
N TYR A 45 11.42 -6.43 6.55
CA TYR A 45 12.82 -6.84 6.43
C TYR A 45 13.40 -7.29 7.78
N ILE A 46 13.18 -6.51 8.86
CA ILE A 46 13.60 -6.88 10.22
C ILE A 46 12.94 -8.20 10.65
N TYR A 47 11.65 -8.37 10.36
CA TYR A 47 10.92 -9.60 10.70
C TYR A 47 11.44 -10.84 9.92
N LYS A 48 11.82 -10.66 8.65
CA LYS A 48 12.44 -11.73 7.84
C LYS A 48 13.83 -12.10 8.34
N VAL A 49 14.65 -11.12 8.73
CA VAL A 49 15.99 -11.36 9.31
C VAL A 49 15.86 -12.08 10.65
N TYR A 50 14.91 -11.68 11.50
CA TYR A 50 14.62 -12.34 12.78
C TYR A 50 14.24 -13.81 12.60
N LYS A 51 13.39 -14.11 11.61
CA LYS A 51 12.99 -15.48 11.27
C LYS A 51 14.14 -16.32 10.71
N TYR A 52 15.06 -15.71 9.94
CA TYR A 52 16.23 -16.40 9.39
C TYR A 52 17.28 -16.74 10.46
N VAL A 53 17.50 -15.85 11.43
CA VAL A 53 18.46 -16.08 12.53
C VAL A 53 17.93 -17.11 13.52
N CYS A 54 16.64 -17.10 13.83
CA CYS A 54 16.04 -18.04 14.77
C CYS A 54 15.73 -19.44 14.17
N CYS A 55 15.68 -19.61 12.85
CA CYS A 55 15.38 -20.89 12.19
C CYS A 55 16.59 -21.62 11.58
N CYS A 56 17.82 -21.17 11.82
CA CYS A 56 19.01 -21.85 11.30
C CYS A 56 19.48 -22.93 12.30
N PRO A 57 19.48 -24.25 11.97
CA PRO A 57 19.83 -25.33 12.90
C PRO A 57 21.34 -25.40 13.23
N LEU A 58 22.17 -24.54 12.64
CA LEU A 58 23.63 -24.60 12.74
C LEU A 58 24.21 -23.96 14.01
N ILE A 59 23.39 -23.37 14.89
CA ILE A 59 23.84 -22.81 16.17
C ILE A 59 23.60 -23.84 17.30
N SER A 60 24.05 -25.08 17.10
CA SER A 60 24.05 -26.10 18.16
C SER A 60 25.44 -26.64 18.51
N ARG A 61 26.51 -26.14 17.87
CA ARG A 61 27.90 -26.50 18.24
C ARG A 61 28.83 -25.30 18.08
N ALA A 62 28.90 -24.44 19.09
CA ALA A 62 29.99 -23.48 19.24
C ALA A 62 30.09 -22.97 20.69
N ASN A 63 30.76 -23.73 21.56
CA ASN A 63 31.26 -23.23 22.85
C ASN A 63 32.51 -22.36 22.62
N ASN A 64 32.34 -21.16 22.04
CA ASN A 64 33.20 -19.98 22.24
C ASN A 64 32.77 -18.85 21.29
N LEU A 65 31.82 -18.01 21.71
CA LEU A 65 31.30 -16.92 20.88
C LEU A 65 31.99 -15.55 21.12
N ASN A 66 33.20 -15.55 21.70
CA ASN A 66 33.95 -14.32 21.99
C ASN A 66 35.15 -14.03 21.07
N GLN A 67 35.52 -14.93 20.15
CA GLN A 67 36.62 -14.66 19.19
C GLN A 67 36.16 -14.35 17.75
N HIS A 68 34.91 -14.62 17.35
CA HIS A 68 34.48 -14.50 15.94
C HIS A 68 33.43 -13.40 15.62
N LYS A 69 33.13 -12.48 16.56
CA LYS A 69 32.17 -11.38 16.32
C LYS A 69 32.55 -10.48 15.14
N GLY A 70 33.85 -10.30 14.88
CA GLY A 70 34.36 -9.49 13.76
C GLY A 70 34.26 -10.17 12.39
N GLN A 71 34.30 -11.51 12.33
CA GLN A 71 34.25 -12.24 11.07
C GLN A 71 32.81 -12.44 10.56
N ILE A 72 31.86 -12.67 11.47
CA ILE A 72 30.44 -12.83 11.13
C ILE A 72 29.86 -11.51 10.61
N THR A 73 30.24 -10.38 11.23
CA THR A 73 29.83 -9.04 10.78
C THR A 73 30.46 -8.68 9.42
N ARG A 74 31.72 -9.05 9.17
CA ARG A 74 32.35 -8.91 7.84
C ARG A 74 31.65 -9.72 6.76
N LEU A 75 31.35 -11.00 7.00
CA LEU A 75 30.67 -11.88 6.02
C LEU A 75 29.27 -11.38 5.64
N VAL A 76 28.51 -10.87 6.62
CA VAL A 76 27.17 -10.30 6.38
C VAL A 76 27.27 -8.99 5.60
N LEU A 77 28.22 -8.12 5.92
CA LEU A 77 28.44 -6.87 5.20
C LEU A 77 28.99 -7.08 3.77
N GLN A 78 29.73 -8.15 3.54
CA GLN A 78 30.27 -8.50 2.22
C GLN A 78 29.17 -9.02 1.30
N ARG A 79 28.27 -9.90 1.79
CA ARG A 79 27.07 -10.32 1.04
C ARG A 79 26.10 -9.18 0.72
N ILE A 80 26.00 -8.16 1.58
CA ILE A 80 25.18 -6.96 1.32
C ILE A 80 25.79 -6.10 0.20
N ARG A 81 27.13 -6.05 0.12
CA ARG A 81 27.83 -5.36 -0.97
C ARG A 81 27.67 -6.09 -2.31
N ASP A 82 27.79 -7.41 -2.32
CA ASP A 82 27.67 -8.22 -3.53
C ASP A 82 26.25 -8.14 -4.12
N TRP A 83 25.21 -8.10 -3.27
CA TRP A 83 23.82 -7.90 -3.72
C TRP A 83 23.59 -6.56 -4.41
N LYS A 84 24.26 -5.49 -3.96
CA LYS A 84 24.17 -4.15 -4.59
C LYS A 84 24.84 -4.10 -5.97
N ILE A 85 25.78 -4.99 -6.25
CA ILE A 85 26.54 -5.03 -7.51
C ILE A 85 25.81 -5.85 -8.59
N THR A 86 25.02 -6.86 -8.22
CA THR A 86 24.30 -7.74 -9.17
C THR A 86 22.85 -7.38 -9.47
N ALA A 87 22.33 -6.23 -9.01
CA ALA A 87 20.97 -5.80 -9.35
C ALA A 87 20.93 -5.19 -10.78
N PRO A 88 20.14 -5.73 -11.73
CA PRO A 88 20.12 -5.23 -13.10
C PRO A 88 19.46 -3.85 -13.15
N VAL A 89 20.20 -2.85 -13.61
CA VAL A 89 19.68 -1.52 -13.94
C VAL A 89 18.83 -1.65 -15.20
N LEU A 90 17.51 -1.67 -15.04
CA LEU A 90 16.57 -1.55 -16.15
C LEU A 90 16.65 -0.14 -16.72
N ARG A 91 17.52 0.06 -17.73
CA ARG A 91 17.49 1.23 -18.62
C ARG A 91 16.27 1.09 -19.54
N LEU A 92 15.28 1.96 -19.36
CA LEU A 92 14.20 2.14 -20.33
C LEU A 92 14.74 3.01 -21.48
N ASN A 93 15.02 2.38 -22.63
CA ASN A 93 15.25 3.07 -23.89
C ASN A 93 13.89 3.35 -24.54
N PHE A 94 13.49 4.63 -24.60
CA PHE A 94 12.43 5.08 -25.49
C PHE A 94 13.01 5.17 -26.90
N ARG A 95 12.61 4.26 -27.78
CA ARG A 95 12.84 4.35 -29.23
C ARG A 95 11.50 4.62 -29.88
N ALA A 96 11.31 5.85 -30.34
CA ALA A 96 10.22 6.21 -31.24
C ALA A 96 10.53 5.61 -32.61
N LEU A 97 9.60 4.81 -33.16
CA LEU A 97 9.64 4.40 -34.55
C LEU A 97 8.25 4.61 -35.15
N SER A 98 8.20 5.57 -36.06
CA SER A 98 7.08 5.89 -36.92
C SER A 98 6.83 4.74 -37.90
N SER A 99 5.55 4.40 -38.10
CA SER A 99 5.10 3.47 -39.13
C SER A 99 4.70 4.22 -40.39
N SER A 100 5.16 3.74 -41.54
CA SER A 100 4.67 4.10 -42.87
C SER A 100 4.05 2.89 -43.56
N SER A 101 2.85 3.09 -44.14
CA SER A 101 2.22 2.42 -45.31
C SER A 101 1.97 0.89 -45.22
N SER A 102 0.93 0.26 -45.80
CA SER A 102 -0.22 0.63 -46.64
C SER A 102 -1.02 -0.68 -46.93
N SER A 103 -2.36 -0.62 -46.84
CA SER A 103 -3.42 -1.35 -47.60
C SER A 103 -3.27 -2.81 -48.13
N SER A 104 -4.24 -3.69 -47.79
CA SER A 104 -5.32 -4.24 -48.68
C SER A 104 -5.81 -5.68 -48.36
N SER A 105 -7.15 -5.86 -48.32
CA SER A 105 -8.06 -7.03 -48.53
C SER A 105 -7.53 -8.49 -48.40
N SER A 106 -8.16 -9.44 -47.69
CA SER A 106 -9.43 -10.15 -48.00
C SER A 106 -9.76 -11.22 -46.92
N ALA A 107 -11.01 -11.69 -46.87
CA ALA A 107 -11.63 -12.55 -45.84
C ALA A 107 -11.02 -13.96 -45.60
N ASP A 108 -10.88 -14.34 -44.31
CA ASP A 108 -11.04 -15.72 -43.80
C ASP A 108 -11.33 -15.69 -42.28
N VAL A 109 -12.24 -16.55 -41.80
CA VAL A 109 -12.73 -16.58 -40.41
C VAL A 109 -11.71 -17.32 -39.53
N THR A 110 -10.71 -16.57 -39.09
CA THR A 110 -9.91 -16.88 -37.91
C THR A 110 -10.19 -15.76 -36.90
N GLU A 111 -10.49 -16.10 -35.64
CA GLU A 111 -10.55 -15.10 -34.57
C GLU A 111 -9.16 -14.46 -34.42
N SER A 112 -8.91 -13.42 -35.21
CA SER A 112 -7.66 -12.71 -35.29
C SER A 112 -7.68 -11.53 -34.30
N PRO A 113 -6.50 -11.01 -33.92
CA PRO A 113 -6.36 -9.87 -33.02
C PRO A 113 -7.10 -8.59 -33.46
N GLU A 114 -7.63 -8.54 -34.70
CA GLU A 114 -8.40 -7.41 -35.21
C GLU A 114 -9.79 -7.29 -34.58
N VAL A 115 -10.40 -8.37 -34.08
CA VAL A 115 -11.72 -8.27 -33.43
C VAL A 115 -11.61 -7.61 -32.05
N LEU A 116 -10.47 -7.79 -31.36
CA LEU A 116 -10.17 -7.10 -30.11
C LEU A 116 -10.06 -5.58 -30.26
N SER A 117 -9.68 -5.11 -31.45
CA SER A 117 -9.46 -3.67 -31.68
C SER A 117 -10.78 -2.92 -31.83
N ARG A 118 -11.82 -3.54 -32.40
CA ARG A 118 -13.09 -2.87 -32.76
C ARG A 118 -13.69 -2.04 -31.62
N TYR A 119 -13.71 -2.59 -30.40
CA TYR A 119 -14.31 -1.93 -29.22
C TYR A 119 -13.28 -1.42 -28.20
N SER A 120 -11.99 -1.50 -28.53
CA SER A 120 -10.92 -1.10 -27.60
C SER A 120 -10.94 0.40 -27.27
N ASP A 121 -11.18 1.23 -28.27
CA ASP A 121 -11.21 2.69 -28.12
C ASP A 121 -12.52 3.19 -27.50
N ARG A 122 -13.65 2.56 -27.86
CA ARG A 122 -14.99 2.95 -27.40
C ARG A 122 -15.75 1.75 -26.80
N PRO A 123 -15.36 1.29 -25.60
CA PRO A 123 -15.92 0.08 -24.96
C PRO A 123 -17.41 0.12 -24.64
N TRP A 124 -18.04 1.30 -24.62
CA TRP A 124 -19.48 1.44 -24.36
C TRP A 124 -20.32 1.04 -25.57
N GLU A 125 -19.78 1.08 -26.79
CA GLU A 125 -20.49 0.70 -28.02
C GLU A 125 -20.82 -0.79 -28.04
N TYR A 126 -19.95 -1.64 -27.48
CA TYR A 126 -20.23 -3.08 -27.39
C TYR A 126 -21.48 -3.37 -26.53
N SER A 127 -21.68 -2.62 -25.45
CA SER A 127 -22.87 -2.80 -24.58
C SER A 127 -24.18 -2.40 -25.24
N GLU A 128 -24.14 -1.58 -26.30
CA GLU A 128 -25.29 -1.13 -27.08
C GLU A 128 -25.49 -1.96 -28.36
N SER A 129 -24.54 -2.84 -28.68
CA SER A 129 -24.59 -3.67 -29.88
C SER A 129 -25.65 -4.77 -29.82
N GLU A 130 -26.11 -5.20 -31.00
CA GLU A 130 -26.99 -6.36 -31.14
C GLU A 130 -26.31 -7.66 -30.66
N GLU A 131 -25.01 -7.83 -30.91
CA GLU A 131 -24.21 -8.98 -30.45
C GLU A 131 -24.30 -9.17 -28.92
N TYR A 132 -24.26 -8.07 -28.17
CA TYR A 132 -24.40 -8.11 -26.72
C TYR A 132 -25.82 -8.51 -26.30
N THR A 133 -26.82 -7.98 -26.98
CA THR A 133 -28.23 -8.26 -26.69
C THR A 133 -28.59 -9.72 -27.00
N GLU A 134 -28.08 -10.29 -28.08
CA GLU A 134 -28.29 -11.72 -28.39
C GLU A 134 -27.63 -12.63 -27.36
N ARG A 135 -26.42 -12.29 -26.91
CA ARG A 135 -25.64 -13.13 -25.96
C ARG A 135 -26.15 -13.03 -24.53
N TYR A 136 -26.57 -11.85 -24.09
CA TYR A 136 -26.90 -11.55 -22.69
C TYR A 136 -28.38 -11.24 -22.44
N GLY A 137 -29.07 -10.72 -23.44
CA GLY A 137 -30.42 -10.20 -23.33
C GLY A 137 -30.53 -9.10 -22.27
N SER A 138 -31.59 -9.17 -21.48
CA SER A 138 -31.86 -8.22 -20.39
C SER A 138 -31.16 -8.57 -19.06
N LYS A 139 -30.45 -9.70 -18.99
CA LYS A 139 -29.85 -10.19 -17.75
C LYS A 139 -28.43 -9.60 -17.57
N PRO A 140 -27.96 -9.42 -16.32
CA PRO A 140 -26.61 -8.93 -16.10
C PRO A 140 -25.57 -9.96 -16.58
N VAL A 141 -24.40 -9.49 -16.98
CA VAL A 141 -23.30 -10.31 -17.57
C VAL A 141 -22.95 -11.52 -16.71
N TRP A 142 -22.97 -11.37 -15.38
CA TRP A 142 -22.57 -12.42 -14.44
C TRP A 142 -23.66 -13.44 -14.10
N SER A 143 -24.89 -13.28 -14.61
CA SER A 143 -26.05 -14.14 -14.27
C SER A 143 -25.89 -15.60 -14.70
N ASN A 144 -25.29 -15.84 -15.88
CA ASN A 144 -25.09 -17.17 -16.46
C ASN A 144 -23.77 -17.84 -16.02
N TYR A 145 -23.08 -17.28 -15.02
CA TYR A 145 -21.80 -17.81 -14.56
C TYR A 145 -21.93 -18.54 -13.22
N ARG A 146 -21.43 -19.77 -13.19
CA ARG A 146 -21.34 -20.59 -11.97
C ARG A 146 -19.88 -20.99 -11.72
N ARG A 147 -19.41 -20.76 -10.50
CA ARG A 147 -18.04 -21.09 -10.09
C ARG A 147 -17.95 -22.53 -9.63
N ASN A 148 -16.93 -23.24 -10.11
CA ASN A 148 -16.59 -24.56 -9.62
C ASN A 148 -15.75 -24.43 -8.34
N HIS A 149 -16.26 -24.96 -7.23
CA HIS A 149 -15.56 -25.06 -5.96
C HIS A 149 -15.96 -26.35 -5.24
N LYS A 150 -15.14 -26.78 -4.27
CA LYS A 150 -15.44 -27.96 -3.45
C LYS A 150 -16.46 -27.61 -2.37
N GLY A 151 -17.45 -28.48 -2.15
CA GLY A 151 -18.46 -28.34 -1.10
C GLY A 151 -19.53 -27.27 -1.41
N GLY A 152 -20.48 -27.11 -0.47
CA GLY A 152 -21.59 -26.16 -0.63
C GLY A 152 -21.21 -24.69 -0.44
N VAL A 153 -20.22 -24.40 0.41
CA VAL A 153 -19.79 -23.02 0.70
C VAL A 153 -18.58 -22.64 -0.15
N PRO A 154 -18.65 -21.58 -0.98
CA PRO A 154 -17.52 -21.15 -1.78
C PRO A 154 -16.42 -20.53 -0.91
N PRO A 155 -15.16 -20.55 -1.38
CA PRO A 155 -14.09 -19.76 -0.77
C PRO A 155 -14.43 -18.26 -0.82
N GLN A 156 -14.29 -17.59 0.32
CA GLN A 156 -14.61 -16.16 0.52
C GLN A 156 -13.79 -15.19 -0.34
N LYS A 157 -12.74 -15.69 -1.00
CA LYS A 157 -11.99 -14.93 -2.01
C LYS A 157 -12.00 -15.69 -3.32
N THR A 158 -12.21 -14.96 -4.41
CA THR A 158 -12.06 -15.51 -5.75
C THR A 158 -10.59 -15.61 -6.14
N ARG A 159 -10.32 -16.29 -7.26
CA ARG A 159 -8.95 -16.41 -7.80
C ARG A 159 -8.35 -15.03 -8.12
N LYS A 160 -7.03 -14.93 -8.06
CA LYS A 160 -6.30 -13.67 -8.32
C LYS A 160 -6.55 -13.14 -9.75
N THR A 161 -6.33 -13.98 -10.77
CA THR A 161 -6.52 -13.65 -12.19
C THR A 161 -7.07 -14.88 -12.93
N CYS A 162 -7.82 -14.65 -14.01
CA CYS A 162 -8.24 -15.70 -14.95
C CYS A 162 -7.22 -15.91 -16.07
N ILE A 163 -6.65 -14.81 -16.54
CA ILE A 163 -5.66 -14.77 -17.62
C ILE A 163 -4.26 -14.76 -16.98
N ARG A 164 -3.37 -15.65 -17.46
CA ARG A 164 -1.97 -15.76 -17.04
C ARG A 164 -1.08 -15.81 -18.28
N GLY A 165 -0.49 -14.67 -18.64
CA GLY A 165 0.14 -14.51 -19.96
C GLY A 165 -0.92 -14.69 -21.04
N ASP A 166 -0.63 -15.53 -22.03
CA ASP A 166 -1.54 -15.80 -23.16
C ASP A 166 -2.57 -16.90 -22.86
N LYS A 167 -2.49 -17.53 -21.68
CA LYS A 167 -3.36 -18.66 -21.32
C LYS A 167 -4.54 -18.21 -20.48
N ILE A 168 -5.74 -18.54 -20.96
CA ILE A 168 -7.01 -18.35 -20.23
C ILE A 168 -7.31 -19.63 -19.43
N CYS A 169 -7.78 -19.49 -18.20
CA CYS A 169 -8.23 -20.63 -17.41
C CYS A 169 -9.53 -21.25 -17.96
N GLY A 170 -9.73 -22.56 -17.81
CA GLY A 170 -10.84 -23.28 -18.45
C GLY A 170 -12.26 -22.77 -18.15
N ASN A 171 -12.56 -22.33 -16.93
CA ASN A 171 -13.82 -21.65 -16.61
C ASN A 171 -13.50 -20.19 -16.23
N PRO A 172 -13.36 -19.24 -17.17
CA PRO A 172 -12.98 -17.85 -16.90
C PRO A 172 -14.12 -17.01 -16.31
N CYS A 173 -13.77 -15.87 -15.69
CA CYS A 173 -14.76 -14.98 -15.09
C CYS A 173 -15.70 -14.35 -16.14
N PRO A 174 -16.89 -13.84 -15.76
CA PRO A 174 -17.84 -13.25 -16.72
C PRO A 174 -17.26 -12.14 -17.61
N ILE A 175 -16.33 -11.34 -17.06
CA ILE A 175 -15.62 -10.27 -17.78
C ILE A 175 -14.44 -10.83 -18.58
N CYS A 176 -13.83 -11.92 -18.11
CA CYS A 176 -12.59 -12.47 -18.67
C CYS A 176 -12.85 -13.45 -19.82
N ARG A 177 -14.09 -13.96 -19.94
CA ARG A 177 -14.49 -14.88 -21.01
C ARG A 177 -14.69 -14.17 -22.34
N ASP A 178 -15.14 -12.91 -22.28
CA ASP A 178 -15.53 -12.12 -23.43
C ASP A 178 -14.60 -10.92 -23.47
N PRO A 179 -13.68 -10.86 -24.44
CA PRO A 179 -12.68 -9.82 -24.43
C PRO A 179 -13.23 -8.46 -24.87
N ASN A 180 -14.40 -8.43 -25.52
CA ASN A 180 -15.12 -7.20 -25.89
C ASN A 180 -15.67 -6.46 -24.66
N ILE A 181 -15.78 -7.13 -23.51
CA ILE A 181 -16.20 -6.50 -22.25
C ILE A 181 -14.98 -5.85 -21.59
N ILE A 182 -14.77 -4.58 -21.90
CA ILE A 182 -13.66 -3.81 -21.33
C ILE A 182 -14.19 -2.89 -20.23
N VAL A 183 -13.59 -3.00 -19.04
CA VAL A 183 -14.00 -2.23 -17.86
C VAL A 183 -13.48 -0.80 -17.97
N HIS A 184 -14.39 0.15 -18.22
CA HIS A 184 -14.08 1.58 -18.29
C HIS A 184 -15.12 2.42 -17.55
N TYR A 185 -14.69 3.55 -16.99
CA TYR A 185 -15.54 4.48 -16.23
C TYR A 185 -16.66 5.13 -17.05
N LYS A 186 -16.48 5.21 -18.38
CA LYS A 186 -17.50 5.74 -19.30
C LYS A 186 -18.64 4.75 -19.55
N ASN A 187 -18.41 3.44 -19.39
CA ASN A 187 -19.44 2.43 -19.63
C ASN A 187 -20.32 2.26 -18.39
N VAL A 188 -21.28 3.18 -18.23
CA VAL A 188 -22.23 3.18 -17.12
C VAL A 188 -23.14 1.95 -17.15
N ASN A 189 -23.58 1.53 -18.34
CA ASN A 189 -24.45 0.37 -18.54
C ASN A 189 -23.84 -0.93 -17.99
N LEU A 190 -22.54 -1.13 -18.19
CA LEU A 190 -21.80 -2.26 -17.62
C LEU A 190 -21.62 -2.10 -16.11
N LEU A 191 -21.15 -0.94 -15.65
CA LEU A 191 -20.83 -0.71 -14.24
C LEU A 191 -22.05 -0.82 -13.33
N GLN A 192 -23.22 -0.37 -13.78
CA GLN A 192 -24.46 -0.41 -13.03
C GLN A 192 -24.89 -1.85 -12.69
N GLN A 193 -24.56 -2.84 -13.54
CA GLN A 193 -24.84 -4.26 -13.28
C GLN A 193 -24.06 -4.83 -12.08
N PHE A 194 -22.94 -4.21 -11.72
CA PHE A 194 -22.10 -4.60 -10.58
C PHE A 194 -22.44 -3.82 -9.30
N ILE A 195 -23.44 -2.94 -9.34
CA ILE A 195 -23.90 -2.13 -8.22
C ILE A 195 -25.32 -2.58 -7.82
N SER A 196 -25.61 -2.58 -6.52
CA SER A 196 -26.98 -2.77 -6.03
C SER A 196 -27.86 -1.57 -6.39
N PRO A 197 -29.00 -1.77 -7.07
CA PRO A 197 -29.88 -0.65 -7.45
C PRO A 197 -30.50 0.05 -6.25
N GLN A 198 -30.73 -0.69 -5.15
CA GLN A 198 -31.34 -0.15 -3.93
C GLN A 198 -30.30 0.49 -2.99
N THR A 199 -29.15 -0.15 -2.82
CA THR A 199 -28.17 0.25 -1.80
C THR A 199 -27.04 1.11 -2.35
N GLY A 200 -26.81 1.08 -3.67
CA GLY A 200 -25.65 1.72 -4.30
C GLY A 200 -24.30 1.08 -3.95
N ILE A 201 -24.30 -0.06 -3.24
CA ILE A 201 -23.09 -0.79 -2.85
C ILE A 201 -22.64 -1.70 -3.99
N VAL A 202 -21.33 -1.73 -4.25
CA VAL A 202 -20.72 -2.63 -5.24
C VAL A 202 -20.79 -4.07 -4.75
N TYR A 203 -21.22 -5.00 -5.60
CA TYR A 203 -21.27 -6.41 -5.26
C TYR A 203 -19.87 -6.99 -5.03
N ASP A 204 -19.75 -7.85 -4.02
CA ASP A 204 -18.51 -8.59 -3.80
C ASP A 204 -18.26 -9.64 -4.91
N SER A 205 -16.98 -9.94 -5.10
CA SER A 205 -16.47 -10.94 -6.03
C SER A 205 -17.05 -12.34 -5.80
N THR A 206 -17.45 -12.69 -4.57
CA THR A 206 -18.11 -13.98 -4.27
C THR A 206 -19.49 -14.09 -4.91
N ARG A 207 -20.22 -12.97 -5.04
CA ARG A 207 -21.55 -12.90 -5.66
C ARG A 207 -21.46 -12.84 -7.18
N THR A 208 -20.56 -12.02 -7.72
CA THR A 208 -20.43 -11.79 -9.17
C THR A 208 -19.54 -12.83 -9.86
N GLY A 209 -18.69 -13.52 -9.11
CA GLY A 209 -17.79 -14.54 -9.65
C GLY A 209 -16.57 -14.01 -10.40
N VAL A 210 -16.33 -12.69 -10.36
CA VAL A 210 -15.19 -12.05 -11.03
C VAL A 210 -13.86 -12.37 -10.32
N CYS A 211 -12.75 -12.37 -11.07
CA CYS A 211 -11.43 -12.52 -10.45
C CYS A 211 -11.02 -11.24 -9.70
N MET A 212 -10.15 -11.38 -8.69
CA MET A 212 -9.73 -10.25 -7.86
C MET A 212 -9.09 -9.11 -8.65
N LYS A 213 -8.37 -9.39 -9.74
CA LYS A 213 -7.81 -8.36 -10.64
C LYS A 213 -8.93 -7.54 -11.28
N GLN A 214 -9.95 -8.18 -11.82
CA GLN A 214 -11.08 -7.48 -12.42
C GLN A 214 -11.95 -6.77 -11.38
N GLN A 215 -12.15 -7.34 -10.19
CA GLN A 215 -12.84 -6.65 -9.09
C GLN A 215 -12.14 -5.33 -8.73
N LYS A 216 -10.81 -5.32 -8.66
CA LYS A 216 -10.05 -4.08 -8.39
C LYS A 216 -10.20 -3.06 -9.51
N LEU A 217 -10.21 -3.51 -10.77
CA LEU A 217 -10.44 -2.64 -11.93
C LEU A 217 -11.86 -2.07 -11.93
N LEU A 218 -12.87 -2.87 -11.60
CA LEU A 218 -14.25 -2.44 -11.43
C LEU A 218 -14.37 -1.39 -10.33
N ASN A 219 -13.83 -1.65 -9.14
CA ASN A 219 -13.88 -0.70 -8.03
C ASN A 219 -13.25 0.63 -8.44
N LYS A 220 -12.05 0.60 -9.06
CA LYS A 220 -11.38 1.80 -9.56
C LYS A 220 -12.23 2.54 -10.60
N ALA A 221 -12.80 1.81 -11.56
CA ALA A 221 -13.64 2.40 -12.60
C ALA A 221 -14.92 3.03 -12.02
N ILE A 222 -15.56 2.37 -11.05
CA ILE A 222 -16.74 2.87 -10.35
C ILE A 222 -16.42 4.12 -9.53
N GLU A 223 -15.31 4.11 -8.78
CA GLU A 223 -14.81 5.29 -8.05
C GLU A 223 -14.59 6.46 -9.02
N THR A 224 -13.84 6.24 -10.11
CA THR A 224 -13.63 7.30 -11.11
C THR A 224 -14.92 7.77 -11.80
N ALA A 225 -15.89 6.87 -12.02
CA ALA A 225 -17.18 7.25 -12.60
C ALA A 225 -18.03 8.08 -11.62
N ARG A 226 -17.92 7.81 -10.32
CA ARG A 226 -18.52 8.63 -9.26
C ARG A 226 -17.86 9.99 -9.18
N ASP A 227 -16.53 10.05 -9.23
CA ASP A 227 -15.77 11.30 -9.24
C ASP A 227 -16.10 12.17 -10.46
N CYS A 228 -16.32 11.56 -11.62
CA CYS A 228 -16.75 12.25 -12.84
C CYS A 228 -18.25 12.55 -12.90
N GLY A 229 -19.05 12.22 -11.87
CA GLY A 229 -20.49 12.44 -11.84
C GLY A 229 -21.30 11.61 -12.85
N LYS A 230 -20.74 10.49 -13.35
CA LYS A 230 -21.42 9.57 -14.28
C LYS A 230 -22.32 8.55 -13.57
N LEU A 231 -22.05 8.29 -12.29
CA LEU A 231 -22.87 7.45 -11.43
C LEU A 231 -23.48 8.29 -10.31
N THR A 232 -24.78 8.13 -10.08
CA THR A 232 -25.49 8.80 -8.99
C THR A 232 -24.98 8.27 -7.64
N LEU A 233 -24.55 9.19 -6.78
CA LEU A 233 -24.19 8.93 -5.40
C LEU A 233 -25.35 9.26 -4.48
N VAL A 234 -25.41 8.59 -3.32
CA VAL A 234 -26.33 8.99 -2.25
C VAL A 234 -25.90 10.36 -1.75
N PHE A 235 -26.82 11.33 -1.78
CA PHE A 235 -26.59 12.66 -1.26
C PHE A 235 -26.60 12.61 0.27
N ILE A 236 -25.45 12.93 0.89
CA ILE A 236 -25.34 13.08 2.34
C ILE A 236 -25.52 14.56 2.66
N VAL A 237 -26.65 14.91 3.28
CA VAL A 237 -26.82 16.21 3.90
C VAL A 237 -25.97 16.23 5.16
N ILE A 238 -24.91 17.02 5.15
CA ILE A 238 -24.19 17.33 6.39
C ILE A 238 -25.08 18.29 7.18
N SER A 239 -25.80 17.77 8.17
CA SER A 239 -26.56 18.60 9.11
C SER A 239 -25.59 19.17 10.16
N ALA A 240 -24.73 20.08 9.75
CA ALA A 240 -24.18 21.03 10.71
C ALA A 240 -25.28 22.06 10.94
N ASN A 241 -25.98 21.97 12.07
CA ASN A 241 -27.13 22.84 12.33
C ASN A 241 -26.72 24.32 12.41
N ASP A 242 -25.48 24.61 12.79
CA ASP A 242 -24.98 25.97 12.98
C ASP A 242 -23.69 26.21 12.16
N TYR A 243 -23.81 26.92 11.03
CA TYR A 243 -22.68 27.36 10.20
C TYR A 243 -22.09 28.70 10.70
N SER A 244 -22.01 28.89 12.01
CA SER A 244 -21.54 30.14 12.60
C SER A 244 -20.03 30.11 12.86
N ASN A 245 -19.26 30.96 12.17
CA ASN A 245 -17.81 31.11 12.35
C ASN A 245 -17.44 32.05 13.53
N THR A 246 -18.32 32.16 14.52
CA THR A 246 -18.14 33.07 15.67
C THR A 246 -17.24 32.47 16.76
N HIS A 247 -17.02 31.15 16.76
CA HIS A 247 -16.21 30.48 17.76
C HIS A 247 -14.73 30.91 17.71
N GLY A 248 -14.12 31.14 18.88
CA GLY A 248 -12.74 31.62 19.04
C GLY A 248 -11.64 30.77 18.41
N ALA A 249 -11.94 29.53 18.02
CA ALA A 249 -11.01 28.65 17.31
C ALA A 249 -10.94 28.91 15.80
N VAL A 250 -12.01 29.49 15.22
CA VAL A 250 -12.06 29.87 13.80
C VAL A 250 -11.79 31.36 13.65
N SER A 251 -12.28 32.17 14.59
CA SER A 251 -12.03 33.61 14.62
C SER A 251 -10.63 33.93 15.14
N ALA A 252 -10.17 35.15 14.85
CA ALA A 252 -8.86 35.61 15.30
C ALA A 252 -8.80 35.67 16.83
N THR A 253 -8.00 34.80 17.44
CA THR A 253 -7.74 34.86 18.88
C THR A 253 -6.85 36.08 19.18
N PRO A 254 -7.20 36.94 20.15
CA PRO A 254 -6.40 38.11 20.47
C PRO A 254 -5.00 37.69 20.91
N ALA A 255 -3.98 38.35 20.34
CA ALA A 255 -2.59 38.06 20.64
C ALA A 255 -2.28 38.31 22.13
N PRO A 256 -1.65 37.35 22.84
CA PRO A 256 -1.26 37.51 24.24
C PRO A 256 -0.19 38.61 24.38
N SER A 257 -0.04 39.16 25.58
CA SER A 257 0.93 40.23 25.86
C SER A 257 2.38 39.84 25.58
N SER A 258 2.76 38.60 25.84
CA SER A 258 4.09 38.04 25.53
C SER A 258 4.40 38.11 24.04
N LEU A 259 3.44 37.74 23.19
CA LEU A 259 3.60 37.81 21.74
C LEU A 259 3.71 39.27 21.22
N ARG A 260 3.03 40.22 21.87
CA ARG A 260 3.10 41.65 21.49
C ARG A 260 4.43 42.31 21.90
N SER A 261 5.00 41.91 23.02
CA SER A 261 6.27 42.42 23.56
C SER A 261 7.50 41.71 22.99
N GLY A 262 7.31 40.59 22.27
CA GLY A 262 8.39 39.74 21.79
C GLY A 262 9.00 38.85 22.88
N GLU A 263 8.37 38.79 24.06
CA GLU A 263 8.79 37.95 25.17
C GLU A 263 8.31 36.50 25.00
N LEU A 264 9.02 35.57 25.64
CA LEU A 264 8.62 34.18 25.68
C LEU A 264 7.32 34.02 26.47
N TRP A 265 6.49 33.04 26.10
CA TRP A 265 5.21 32.80 26.77
C TRP A 265 5.36 32.57 28.28
N TYR A 266 6.42 31.87 28.68
CA TYR A 266 6.83 31.75 30.08
C TYR A 266 8.28 32.20 30.26
N PRO A 267 8.62 32.89 31.37
CA PRO A 267 9.98 33.36 31.62
C PRO A 267 11.05 32.26 31.65
N TRP A 268 10.67 31.05 32.07
CA TRP A 268 11.59 29.92 32.22
C TRP A 268 11.91 29.18 30.92
N TYR A 269 11.34 29.59 29.79
CA TYR A 269 11.81 29.16 28.47
C TYR A 269 13.14 29.83 28.08
N GLY A 270 13.47 30.97 28.69
CA GLY A 270 14.74 31.65 28.45
C GLY A 270 15.91 30.99 29.18
N SER A 271 17.13 31.35 28.76
CA SER A 271 18.35 30.96 29.47
C SER A 271 18.41 31.65 30.84
N ILE A 272 18.01 30.94 31.89
CA ILE A 272 18.17 31.40 33.27
C ILE A 272 19.58 31.05 33.74
N LYS A 273 20.32 32.02 34.28
CA LYS A 273 21.56 31.74 35.01
C LYS A 273 21.19 31.21 36.40
N PRO A 274 21.49 29.94 36.71
CA PRO A 274 21.16 29.38 38.02
C PRO A 274 22.08 29.95 39.11
N ASP A 275 21.58 30.00 40.34
CA ASP A 275 22.35 30.45 41.50
C ASP A 275 23.58 29.55 41.74
N GLU A 276 24.72 30.18 42.05
CA GLU A 276 26.00 29.52 42.18
C GLU A 276 26.04 28.54 43.37
N ARG A 277 25.29 28.85 44.44
CA ARG A 277 25.18 27.98 45.62
C ARG A 277 24.46 26.67 45.28
N GLU A 278 23.36 26.75 44.55
CA GLU A 278 22.60 25.57 44.11
C GLU A 278 23.35 24.79 43.04
N LEU A 279 24.06 25.48 42.13
CA LEU A 279 24.99 24.84 41.20
C LEU A 279 26.07 24.03 41.93
N ALA A 280 26.69 24.61 42.97
CA ALA A 280 27.72 23.93 43.75
C ALA A 280 27.15 22.71 44.49
N ARG A 281 25.94 22.82 45.03
CA ARG A 281 25.21 21.70 45.65
C ARG A 281 24.97 20.58 44.64
N VAL A 282 24.47 20.89 43.44
CA VAL A 282 24.22 19.92 42.37
C VAL A 282 25.53 19.28 41.88
N LYS A 283 26.59 20.08 41.66
CA LYS A 283 27.92 19.58 41.27
C LYS A 283 28.51 18.62 42.31
N ARG A 284 28.25 18.84 43.60
CA ARG A 284 28.66 17.93 44.68
C ARG A 284 27.91 16.59 44.62
N ILE A 285 26.59 16.62 44.40
CA ILE A 285 25.74 15.42 44.34
C ILE A 285 26.11 14.56 43.12
N TYR A 286 26.35 15.19 41.97
CA TYR A 286 26.56 14.49 40.70
C TYR A 286 28.03 14.43 40.26
N LYS A 287 28.98 14.60 41.19
CA LYS A 287 30.42 14.74 40.91
C LYS A 287 30.97 13.72 39.91
N ASP A 288 30.58 12.46 40.04
CA ASP A 288 31.11 11.35 39.22
C ASP A 288 30.44 11.24 37.83
N PHE A 289 29.36 11.99 37.60
CA PHE A 289 28.53 11.92 36.38
C PHE A 289 28.46 13.25 35.62
N LEU A 290 29.23 14.27 36.03
CA LEU A 290 29.28 15.54 35.31
C LEU A 290 29.95 15.36 33.95
N LYS A 291 29.32 15.89 32.91
CA LYS A 291 29.92 15.96 31.57
C LYS A 291 30.97 17.08 31.53
N PRO A 292 32.11 16.90 30.83
CA PRO A 292 33.02 18.02 30.58
C PRO A 292 32.26 19.12 29.83
N HIS A 293 32.44 20.38 30.23
CA HIS A 293 31.89 21.52 29.50
C HIS A 293 32.52 21.53 28.09
N VAL A 294 31.68 21.44 27.07
CA VAL A 294 32.03 21.71 25.65
C VAL A 294 31.73 23.17 25.37
#